data_AF-A0A951MRA0-F1
#
_entry.id   AF-A0A951MRA0-F1
#
_cell.length_a   1.000
_cell.length_b   1.000
_cell.length_c   1.000
_cell.angle_alpha   90.00
_cell.angle_beta   90.00
_cell.angle_gamma   90.00
#
_symmetry.space_group_name_H-M   'P 1'
#
loop_
_entity.id
_entity.type
_entity.pdbx_description
1 polymer ?
#
loop_
_entity_poly.entity_id
_entity_poly.type
_entity_poly.pdbx_seq_one_letter_code
_entity_poly.pdbx_strand_id
1 'polypeptide(L)' 'RQLRESEGMSRPAFAEHIGVPARTVETMEQRASSPREPMLKAVAEKYPQYCYWLLTGKVNSKVGQTKPSR' A
#
# COMPACT_ATOMS: atom_id res chain seq x y z
N ARG A 1 6.03 0.02 0.11
CA ARG A 1 7.15 0.97 -0.06
C ARG A 1 6.78 2.15 -0.95
N GLN A 2 6.66 2.00 -2.28
CA GLN A 2 6.35 3.12 -3.19
C GLN A 2 5.14 3.95 -2.73
N LEU A 3 4.03 3.30 -2.38
CA LEU A 3 2.85 3.98 -1.81
C LEU A 3 3.17 4.84 -0.58
N ARG A 4 3.94 4.33 0.37
CA ARG A 4 4.26 5.08 1.59
C ARG A 4 5.15 6.29 1.27
N GLU A 5 6.09 6.10 0.35
CA GLU A 5 7.06 7.13 -0.04
C GLU A 5 6.40 8.24 -0.85
N SER A 6 5.43 7.93 -1.72
CA SER A 6 4.64 8.93 -2.45
C SER A 6 3.84 9.85 -1.51
N GLU A 7 3.34 9.30 -0.41
CA GLU A 7 2.60 10.05 0.61
C GLU A 7 3.53 10.78 1.60
N GLY A 8 4.85 10.68 1.42
CA GLY A 8 5.83 11.34 2.29
C GLY A 8 5.84 10.80 3.73
N MET A 9 5.29 9.62 3.96
CA MET A 9 5.10 9.08 5.31
C MET A 9 6.29 8.24 5.78
N SER A 10 6.63 8.40 7.06
CA SER A 10 7.47 7.43 7.77
C SER A 10 6.73 6.10 7.93
N ARG A 11 7.44 4.99 8.19
CA ARG A 11 6.80 3.69 8.44
C ARG A 11 5.81 3.73 9.61
N PRO A 12 6.15 4.33 10.77
CA PRO A 12 5.20 4.46 11.88
C PRO A 12 3.95 5.26 11.50
N ALA A 13 4.11 6.41 10.85
CA ALA A 13 2.99 7.26 10.44
C ALA A 13 2.07 6.54 9.44
N PHE A 14 2.65 5.81 8.49
CA PHE A 14 1.87 5.03 7.53
C PHE A 14 1.13 3.87 8.21
N ALA A 15 1.78 3.18 9.13
CA ALA A 15 1.19 2.07 9.88
C ALA A 15 -0.02 2.53 10.72
N GLU A 16 0.12 3.66 11.40
CA GLU A 16 -0.98 4.32 12.11
C GLU A 16 -2.10 4.73 11.15
N HIS A 17 -1.75 5.34 10.02
CA HIS A 17 -2.71 5.81 9.03
C HIS A 17 -3.58 4.69 8.43
N ILE A 18 -3.00 3.52 8.15
CA ILE A 18 -3.73 2.35 7.64
C ILE A 18 -4.23 1.41 8.76
N GLY A 19 -3.96 1.71 10.03
CA GLY A 19 -4.45 0.93 11.17
C GLY A 19 -3.81 -0.45 11.35
N VAL A 20 -2.52 -0.60 11.03
CA VAL A 20 -1.78 -1.87 11.22
C VAL A 20 -0.53 -1.66 12.08
N PRO A 21 0.02 -2.71 12.73
CA PRO A 21 1.26 -2.57 13.50
C PRO A 21 2.45 -2.15 12.64
N ALA A 22 3.29 -1.23 13.13
CA ALA A 22 4.48 -0.75 12.43
C ALA A 22 5.44 -1.87 11.99
N ARG A 23 5.59 -2.91 12.83
CA ARG A 23 6.39 -4.09 12.52
C ARG A 23 5.87 -4.88 11.32
N THR A 24 4.55 -4.85 11.07
CA THR A 24 3.93 -5.49 9.90
C THR A 24 4.29 -4.75 8.61
N VAL A 25 4.23 -3.42 8.63
CA VAL A 25 4.68 -2.58 7.49
C VAL A 25 6.15 -2.83 7.21
N GLU A 26 7.01 -2.81 8.24
CA GLU A 26 8.44 -3.06 8.09
C GLU A 26 8.73 -4.44 7.48
N THR A 27 8.15 -5.50 8.08
CA THR A 27 8.37 -6.88 7.63
C THR A 27 7.92 -7.06 6.18
N MET A 28 6.80 -6.45 5.79
CA MET A 28 6.31 -6.52 4.42
C MET A 28 7.17 -5.74 3.43
N GLU A 29 7.71 -4.58 3.82
CA GLU A 29 8.59 -3.81 2.94
C GLU A 29 9.99 -4.42 2.77
N GLN A 30 10.40 -5.29 3.69
CA GLN A 30 11.69 -5.99 3.68
C GLN A 30 11.58 -7.37 3.02
N ARG A 31 10.52 -8.12 3.32
CA ARG A 31 10.27 -9.41 2.70
C ARG A 31 9.63 -9.15 1.35
N ALA A 32 10.23 -9.63 0.26
CA ALA A 32 9.60 -9.69 -1.06
C ALA A 32 8.41 -10.69 -1.12
N SER A 33 7.68 -10.84 -0.02
CA SER A 33 6.50 -11.67 0.11
C SER A 33 5.25 -10.85 -0.21
N SER A 34 4.31 -11.45 -0.93
CA SER A 34 3.02 -10.83 -1.21
C SER A 34 2.32 -10.37 0.08
N PRO A 35 1.69 -9.18 0.07
CA PRO A 35 0.91 -8.71 1.21
C PRO A 35 -0.16 -9.73 1.59
N ARG A 36 -0.35 -9.96 2.90
CA ARG A 36 -1.47 -10.78 3.37
C ARG A 36 -2.78 -10.01 3.23
N GLU A 37 -3.88 -10.73 3.08
CA GLU A 37 -5.23 -10.18 2.90
C GLU A 37 -5.59 -9.03 3.88
N PRO A 38 -5.31 -9.10 5.19
CA PRO A 38 -5.64 -8.01 6.12
C PRO A 38 -4.94 -6.69 5.80
N MET A 39 -3.70 -6.76 5.31
CA MET A 39 -2.93 -5.59 4.90
C MET A 39 -3.46 -5.01 3.58
N LEU A 40 -3.76 -5.88 2.63
CA LEU A 40 -4.37 -5.48 1.36
C LEU A 40 -5.69 -4.76 1.59
N LYS A 41 -6.53 -5.27 2.49
CA LYS A 41 -7.79 -4.63 2.88
C LYS A 41 -7.56 -3.27 3.53
N ALA A 42 -6.66 -3.19 4.51
CA ALA A 42 -6.34 -1.93 5.20
C ALA A 42 -5.85 -0.84 4.23
N VAL A 43 -4.99 -1.21 3.27
CA VAL A 43 -4.52 -0.28 2.24
C VAL A 43 -5.65 0.07 1.26
N ALA A 44 -6.49 -0.89 0.87
CA ALA A 44 -7.61 -0.66 -0.04
C ALA A 44 -8.66 0.31 0.54
N GLU A 45 -8.90 0.27 1.85
CA GLU A 45 -9.82 1.18 2.53
C GLU A 45 -9.33 2.63 2.53
N LYS A 46 -8.01 2.86 2.59
CA LYS A 46 -7.41 4.20 2.57
C LYS A 46 -7.04 4.69 1.17
N TYR A 47 -6.71 3.76 0.28
CA TYR A 47 -6.19 4.03 -1.06
C TYR A 47 -6.85 3.13 -2.12
N PRO A 48 -8.17 3.22 -2.33
CA PRO A 48 -8.91 2.37 -3.26
C PRO A 48 -8.41 2.47 -4.72
N GLN A 49 -7.81 3.60 -5.09
CA GLN A 49 -7.22 3.84 -6.40
C GLN A 49 -5.99 2.98 -6.70
N TYR A 50 -5.34 2.42 -5.67
CA TYR A 50 -4.11 1.62 -5.84
C TYR A 50 -4.35 0.11 -5.77
N CYS A 51 -5.57 -0.35 -5.50
CA CYS A 51 -5.90 -1.77 -5.30
C CYS A 51 -5.51 -2.66 -6.47
N TYR A 52 -5.87 -2.26 -7.69
CA TYR A 52 -5.57 -3.04 -8.89
C TYR A 52 -4.06 -3.16 -9.11
N TRP A 53 -3.34 -2.07 -8.88
CA TRP A 53 -1.88 -2.06 -8.98
C TRP A 53 -1.22 -2.91 -7.90
N LEU A 54 -1.69 -2.86 -6.65
CA LEU A 54 -1.17 -3.69 -5.55
C LEU A 54 -1.36 -5.19 -5.78
N LEU A 55 -2.49 -5.57 -6.39
CA LEU A 55 -2.83 -6.98 -6.63
C LEU A 55 -2.19 -7.54 -7.91
N THR A 56 -2.10 -6.74 -8.98
CA THR A 56 -1.76 -7.24 -10.31
C THR A 56 -0.48 -6.65 -10.90
N GLY A 57 0.06 -5.59 -10.28
CA GLY A 57 1.15 -4.78 -10.83
C GLY A 57 0.75 -3.90 -12.02
N LYS A 58 -0.51 -3.95 -12.47
CA LYS A 58 -1.01 -3.20 -13.63
C LYS A 58 -1.77 -1.95 -13.19
N VAL A 59 -1.87 -0.98 -14.10
CA VAL A 59 -2.69 0.23 -13.92
C VAL A 59 -3.85 0.22 -14.92
N ASN A 60 -4.97 0.80 -14.54
CA ASN A 60 -6.10 1.04 -15.43
C ASN A 60 -6.66 2.45 -15.18
N SER A 61 -5.98 3.44 -15.75
CA SER A 61 -6.30 4.85 -15.55
C SER A 61 -7.71 5.23 -16.02
N LYS A 62 -8.32 4.47 -16.94
CA LYS A 62 -9.68 4.72 -17.43
C LYS A 62 -10.74 4.60 -16.33
N VAL A 63 -10.46 3.82 -15.29
CA VAL A 63 -11.37 3.59 -14.15
C VAL A 63 -10.78 4.10 -12.83
N GLY A 64 -9.83 5.03 -12.89
CA GLY A 64 -9.19 5.63 -11.71
C GLY A 64 -8.26 4.69 -10.94
N GLN A 65 -7.93 3.52 -11.50
CA GLN A 65 -6.99 2.59 -10.90
C GLN A 65 -5.57 2.94 -11.34
N THR A 66 -4.81 3.57 -10.45
CA THR A 66 -3.51 4.14 -10.75
C THR A 66 -2.42 3.48 -9.90
N LYS A 67 -1.20 3.97 -10.04
CA LYS A 67 -0.10 3.67 -9.13
C LYS A 67 0.37 4.98 -8.50
N PRO A 68 1.00 4.94 -7.32
CA PRO A 68 1.59 6.13 -6.72
C PRO A 68 2.61 6.79 -7.65
N SER A 69 2.59 8.12 -7.70
CA SER A 69 3.60 8.91 -8.42
C SER A 69 4.77 9.20 -7.48
N ARG A 70 5.90 8.52 -7.73
CA ARG A 70 7.15 8.45 -6.92
C ARG A 70 7.11 7.48 -5.75
#